data_AF-A0A0B6ZC33-F1
#
_entry.id   AF-A0A0B6ZC33-F1
#
_cell.length_a   1.000
_cell.length_b   1.000
_cell.length_c   1.000
_cell.angle_alpha   90.00
_cell.angle_beta   90.00
_cell.angle_gamma   90.00
#
_symmetry.space_group_name_H-M   'P 1'
#
loop_
_entity.id
_entity.type
_entity.pdbx_description
1 polymer ?
#
loop_
_entity_poly.entity_id
_entity_poly.type
_entity_poly.pdbx_seq_one_letter_code
_entity_poly.pdbx_strand_id
1 'polypeptide(L)'
;AGVWSSKEELPVEIDLGQDYRFHSIFACPILRQQSTEQNPPMRLVCGHVISKDALHKLVVGNSNRFKCPYCPVEMMTTDTRQIYF
;
A
#
# COMPACT_ATOMS: atom_id res chain seq x y z
N ALA A 1 -38.74 21.85 -14.97
CA ALA A 1 -37.93 21.62 -13.76
C ALA A 1 -37.97 20.13 -13.45
N GLY A 2 -37.01 19.37 -13.99
CA GLY A 2 -36.94 17.91 -13.82
C GLY A 2 -36.29 17.57 -12.50
N VAL A 3 -37.05 16.97 -11.59
CA VAL A 3 -36.60 16.57 -10.25
C VAL A 3 -35.68 15.36 -10.39
N TRP A 4 -34.37 15.62 -10.38
CA TRP A 4 -33.38 14.61 -9.98
C TRP A 4 -33.53 14.43 -8.47
N SER A 5 -34.38 13.51 -8.04
CA SER A 5 -34.54 13.16 -6.62
C SER A 5 -33.38 12.26 -6.21
N SER A 6 -32.29 12.83 -5.70
CA SER A 6 -31.14 12.10 -5.13
C SER A 6 -31.45 11.43 -3.79
N LYS A 7 -32.65 10.86 -3.58
CA LYS A 7 -33.13 10.53 -2.22
C LYS A 7 -33.35 9.06 -1.88
N GLU A 8 -33.25 8.11 -2.81
CA GLU A 8 -33.62 6.70 -2.51
C GLU A 8 -32.74 5.63 -3.18
N GLU A 9 -31.54 5.96 -3.65
CA GLU A 9 -30.61 4.96 -4.14
C GLU A 9 -29.68 4.53 -2.99
N LEU A 10 -30.02 3.41 -2.34
CA LEU A 10 -29.09 2.73 -1.46
C LEU A 10 -28.02 2.06 -2.34
N PRO A 11 -26.72 2.30 -2.10
CA PRO A 11 -25.67 1.55 -2.80
C PRO A 11 -25.84 0.07 -2.46
N VAL A 12 -26.31 -0.71 -3.43
CA VAL A 12 -26.38 -2.18 -3.32
C VAL A 12 -25.05 -2.72 -3.81
N GLU A 13 -24.35 -3.48 -2.96
CA GLU A 13 -23.14 -4.19 -3.40
C GLU A 13 -23.54 -5.28 -4.40
N ILE A 14 -23.23 -5.04 -5.67
CA ILE A 14 -23.33 -6.04 -6.74
C ILE A 14 -22.04 -6.87 -6.76
N ASP A 15 -22.16 -8.19 -6.61
CA ASP A 15 -21.01 -9.08 -6.76
C ASP A 15 -20.59 -9.12 -8.24
N LEU A 16 -19.62 -8.30 -8.59
CA LEU A 16 -19.10 -8.20 -9.95
C LEU A 16 -18.21 -9.40 -10.33
N GLY A 17 -17.97 -10.35 -9.41
CA GLY A 17 -17.01 -11.43 -9.62
C GLY A 17 -15.56 -10.99 -9.42
N GLN A 18 -14.66 -11.96 -9.27
CA GLN A 18 -13.25 -11.71 -8.92
C GLN A 18 -12.52 -10.88 -9.99
N ASP A 19 -12.91 -11.02 -11.26
CA ASP A 19 -12.31 -10.35 -12.42
C ASP A 19 -12.50 -8.82 -12.42
N TYR A 20 -13.49 -8.33 -11.66
CA TYR A 20 -13.83 -6.91 -11.56
C TYR A 20 -13.57 -6.35 -10.15
N ARG A 21 -12.86 -7.12 -9.31
CA ARG A 21 -12.33 -6.62 -8.03
C ARG A 21 -11.04 -5.87 -8.31
N PHE A 22 -11.19 -4.59 -8.63
CA PHE A 22 -10.05 -3.69 -8.75
C PHE A 22 -9.56 -3.33 -7.36
N HIS A 23 -8.44 -3.92 -6.98
CA HIS A 23 -7.71 -3.51 -5.81
C HIS A 23 -6.99 -2.18 -6.04
N SER A 24 -6.79 -1.43 -4.96
CA SER A 24 -6.09 -0.14 -5.04
C SER A 24 -4.65 -0.36 -5.50
N ILE A 25 -4.29 0.25 -6.64
CA ILE A 25 -2.93 0.17 -7.15
C ILE A 25 -2.00 1.00 -6.26
N PHE A 26 -1.01 0.35 -5.64
CA PHE A 26 0.01 1.06 -4.88
C PHE A 26 1.19 1.47 -5.77
N ALA A 27 1.58 2.74 -5.67
CA ALA A 27 2.83 3.24 -6.23
C ALA A 27 3.78 3.60 -5.09
N CYS A 28 5.00 3.06 -5.14
CA CYS A 28 6.02 3.34 -4.15
C CYS A 28 6.38 4.84 -4.16
N PRO A 29 6.21 5.55 -3.03
CA PRO A 29 6.47 6.99 -3.00
C PRO A 29 7.98 7.33 -3.01
N ILE A 30 8.86 6.36 -2.73
CA ILE A 30 10.32 6.55 -2.80
C ILE A 30 10.84 6.29 -4.22
N LEU A 31 10.54 5.11 -4.77
CA LEU A 31 11.05 4.67 -6.06
C LEU A 31 10.18 5.14 -7.23
N ARG A 32 9.03 5.75 -6.97
CA ARG A 32 8.08 6.28 -7.96
C ARG A 32 7.68 5.22 -8.99
N GLN A 33 7.54 3.98 -8.53
CA GLN A 33 7.18 2.82 -9.35
C GLN A 33 5.95 2.12 -8.77
N GLN A 34 5.10 1.58 -9.64
CA GLN A 34 3.97 0.74 -9.24
C GLN A 34 4.48 -0.56 -8.60
N SER A 35 3.83 -1.02 -7.53
CA SER A 35 4.14 -2.33 -6.94
C SER A 35 3.72 -3.47 -7.87
N THR A 36 4.49 -4.54 -7.83
CA THR A 36 4.22 -5.80 -8.56
C THR A 36 4.20 -6.96 -7.57
N GLU A 37 3.89 -8.17 -8.03
CA GLU A 37 3.99 -9.37 -7.20
C GLU A 37 5.41 -9.60 -6.68
N GLN A 38 6.43 -9.27 -7.47
CA GLN A 38 7.85 -9.39 -7.09
C GLN A 38 8.32 -8.24 -6.19
N ASN A 39 7.70 -7.07 -6.34
CA ASN A 39 7.97 -5.87 -5.55
C ASN A 39 6.69 -5.37 -4.83
N PRO A 40 6.17 -6.15 -3.87
CA PRO A 40 4.91 -5.84 -3.23
C PRO A 40 5.02 -4.63 -2.30
N PRO A 41 3.88 -4.03 -1.92
CA PRO A 41 3.84 -3.05 -0.85
C PRO A 41 4.16 -3.69 0.51
N MET A 42 5.06 -3.04 1.25
CA MET A 42 5.53 -3.43 2.57
C MET A 42 5.08 -2.36 3.57
N ARG A 43 4.29 -2.76 4.56
CA ARG A 43 3.89 -1.92 5.68
C ARG A 43 4.97 -1.96 6.76
N LEU A 44 5.40 -0.76 7.16
CA LEU A 44 6.35 -0.49 8.23
C LEU A 44 5.64 -0.54 9.60
N VAL A 45 6.40 -0.69 10.69
CA VAL A 45 5.83 -0.73 12.05
C VAL A 45 5.08 0.54 12.42
N CYS A 46 5.49 1.68 11.86
CA CYS A 46 4.83 2.98 12.02
C CYS A 46 3.56 3.16 11.18
N GLY A 47 3.21 2.18 10.32
CA GLY A 47 2.03 2.22 9.46
C GLY A 47 2.27 2.75 8.04
N HIS A 48 3.39 3.43 7.77
CA HIS A 48 3.74 3.85 6.41
C HIS A 48 3.99 2.65 5.50
N VAL A 49 3.74 2.82 4.20
CA VAL A 49 3.89 1.76 3.19
C VAL A 49 4.94 2.19 2.16
N ILE A 50 5.89 1.29 1.88
CA ILE A 50 6.94 1.45 0.86
C ILE A 50 7.05 0.14 0.06
N SER A 51 7.71 0.11 -1.09
CA SER A 51 7.87 -1.17 -1.81
C SER A 51 9.01 -2.00 -1.22
N LYS A 52 9.00 -3.32 -1.47
CA LYS A 52 10.05 -4.25 -1.04
C LYS A 52 11.45 -3.84 -1.51
N ASP A 53 11.59 -3.37 -2.74
CA ASP A 53 12.88 -2.88 -3.25
C ASP A 53 13.34 -1.62 -2.53
N ALA A 54 12.40 -0.72 -2.22
CA ALA A 54 12.70 0.50 -1.50
C ALA A 54 13.15 0.18 -0.07
N LEU A 55 12.49 -0.79 0.58
CA LEU A 55 12.89 -1.33 1.87
C LEU A 55 14.33 -1.86 1.82
N HIS A 56 14.67 -2.72 0.85
CA HIS A 56 16.02 -3.26 0.72
C HIS A 56 17.08 -2.19 0.46
N LYS A 57 16.76 -1.14 -0.30
CA LYS A 57 17.67 -0.01 -0.54
C LYS A 57 17.90 0.87 0.70
N LEU A 58 16.94 0.93 1.62
CA LEU A 58 17.05 1.70 2.86
C LEU A 58 17.88 0.98 3.93
N VAL A 59 18.00 -0.34 3.84
CA VAL A 59 18.84 -1.13 4.75
C VAL A 59 20.29 -0.98 4.29
N VAL A 60 21.08 -0.21 5.05
CA VAL A 60 22.48 0.06 4.73
C VAL A 60 23.39 -0.87 5.53
N GLY A 61 24.28 -1.60 4.84
CA GLY A 61 25.27 -2.48 5.48
C GLY A 61 24.67 -3.75 6.10
N ASN A 62 25.38 -4.34 7.08
CA ASN A 62 24.95 -5.56 7.78
C ASN A 62 23.97 -5.30 8.95
N SER A 63 23.59 -4.04 9.18
CA SER A 63 22.54 -3.74 10.16
C SER A 63 21.17 -4.02 9.53
N ASN A 64 20.46 -5.04 10.01
CA ASN A 64 19.05 -5.30 9.64
C ASN A 64 18.07 -4.20 10.10
N ARG A 65 18.58 -3.01 10.46
CA ARG A 65 17.83 -1.88 11.02
C ARG A 65 17.82 -0.73 10.03
N PHE A 66 16.70 -0.04 9.93
CA PHE A 66 16.53 1.14 9.08
C PHE A 66 15.47 2.07 9.67
N LYS A 67 15.44 3.33 9.19
CA LYS A 67 14.47 4.34 9.60
C LYS A 67 13.41 4.53 8.51
N CYS A 68 12.19 4.82 8.94
CA CYS A 68 11.15 5.25 8.02
C CYS A 68 11.54 6.58 7.36
N PRO A 69 11.36 6.76 6.04
CA PRO A 69 11.64 8.03 5.37
C PRO A 69 10.61 9.13 5.70
N TYR A 70 9.45 8.77 6.26
CA TYR A 70 8.35 9.69 6.57
C TYR A 70 8.23 10.05 8.04
N CYS A 71 8.91 9.32 8.94
CA CYS A 71 8.80 9.54 10.38
C CYS A 71 10.07 9.04 11.11
N PRO A 72 10.33 9.47 12.36
CA PRO A 72 11.58 9.15 13.06
C PRO A 72 11.65 7.71 13.60
N VAL A 73 10.70 6.84 13.27
CA VAL A 73 10.62 5.47 13.77
C VAL A 73 11.68 4.59 13.10
N GLU A 74 12.46 3.90 13.93
CA GLU A 74 13.44 2.89 13.54
C GLU A 74 12.87 1.49 13.75
N MET A 75 13.17 0.57 12.83
CA MET A 75 12.65 -0.80 12.86
C MET A 75 13.61 -1.80 12.22
N MET A 76 13.32 -3.09 12.38
CA MET A 76 14.03 -4.15 11.66
C MET A 76 13.26 -4.57 10.40
N THR A 77 13.97 -5.14 9.42
CA THR A 77 13.34 -5.69 8.21
C THR A 77 12.33 -6.79 8.53
N THR A 78 12.59 -7.58 9.57
CA THR A 78 11.73 -8.66 10.07
C THR A 78 10.39 -8.18 10.60
N ASP A 79 10.29 -6.91 11.01
CA ASP A 79 9.06 -6.35 11.57
C ASP A 79 8.11 -5.83 10.48
N THR A 80 8.60 -5.73 9.24
CA THR A 80 7.80 -5.29 8.10
C THR A 80 6.86 -6.40 7.64
N ARG A 81 5.67 -6.02 7.19
CA ARG A 81 4.66 -6.96 6.71
C ARG A 81 4.26 -6.60 5.29
N GLN A 82 4.31 -7.58 4.39
CA GLN A 82 3.68 -7.45 3.10
C GLN A 82 2.18 -7.23 3.30
N ILE A 83 1.62 -6.29 2.54
CA ILE A 83 0.17 -6.09 2.45
C ILE A 83 -0.29 -6.41 1.03
N TYR A 84 -1.52 -6.88 0.93
CA TYR A 84 -2.20 -7.13 -0.33
C TYR A 84 -3.26 -6.04 -0.42
N PHE A 85 -3.21 -5.26 -1.49
CA PHE A 85 -4.34 -4.44 -1.86
C PHE A 85 -5.32 -5.31 -2.59
#